data_AF-A0A968DKD0-F1
#
_entry.id   AF-A0A968DKD0-F1
#
_cell.length_a   1.000
_cell.length_b   1.000
_cell.length_c   1.000
_cell.angle_alpha   90.00
_cell.angle_beta   90.00
_cell.angle_gamma   90.00
#
_symmetry.space_group_name_H-M   'P 1'
#
loop_
_entity.id
_entity.type
_entity.pdbx_description
1 polymer ?
#
loop_
_entity_poly.entity_id
_entity_poly.type
_entity_poly.pdbx_seq_one_letter_code
_entity_poly.pdbx_strand_id
1 'polypeptide(L)'
;MGISCGVIYDARRRAFRSYLEDQTQDLISHLHGFDLVIGFNVKRFDYHVLQGYSSFDFTTLNTLDILEEIHNHLGYRLSLDHLAQETLNSSKTADGLQALRWWKQGRIHELIEYCKMDVKLTRDLFEFGRQKGYLIFRNRNQKRIRIPVNWQTERFFK
;
A
#
# COMPACT_ATOMS: atom_id res chain seq x y z
N MET A 1 7.37 -17.84 -3.66
CA MET A 1 6.53 -17.30 -2.58
C MET A 1 5.13 -17.17 -3.14
N GLY A 2 4.13 -17.73 -2.47
CA GLY A 2 2.73 -17.57 -2.86
C GLY A 2 2.04 -16.44 -2.10
N ILE A 3 0.82 -16.08 -2.51
CA ILE A 3 -0.03 -15.10 -1.85
C ILE A 3 -0.78 -15.78 -0.71
N SER A 4 -0.66 -15.24 0.50
CA SER A 4 -1.44 -15.70 1.65
C SER A 4 -2.81 -15.03 1.73
N CYS A 5 -2.87 -13.71 1.50
CA CYS A 5 -4.09 -12.96 1.19
C CYS A 5 -3.74 -11.64 0.51
N GLY A 6 -4.63 -11.14 -0.35
CA GLY A 6 -4.61 -9.79 -0.89
C GLY A 6 -5.74 -8.95 -0.30
N VAL A 7 -5.49 -7.68 -0.01
CA VAL A 7 -6.52 -6.75 0.46
C VAL A 7 -6.46 -5.48 -0.38
N ILE A 8 -7.64 -4.98 -0.73
CA ILE A 8 -7.80 -3.68 -1.38
C ILE A 8 -8.84 -2.85 -0.64
N TYR A 9 -8.77 -1.54 -0.82
CA TYR A 9 -9.84 -0.63 -0.46
C TYR A 9 -10.40 -0.01 -1.74
N ASP A 10 -11.68 -0.26 -2.01
CA ASP A 10 -12.38 0.33 -3.14
C ASP A 10 -12.96 1.69 -2.71
N ALA A 11 -12.40 2.77 -3.25
CA ALA A 11 -12.83 4.12 -2.92
C ALA A 11 -14.26 4.44 -3.42
N ARG A 12 -14.70 3.85 -4.53
CA ARG A 12 -16.06 4.04 -5.08
C ARG A 12 -17.10 3.39 -4.16
N ARG A 13 -16.79 2.20 -3.64
CA ARG A 13 -17.68 1.45 -2.73
C ARG A 13 -17.44 1.75 -1.26
N ARG A 14 -16.38 2.48 -0.93
CA ARG A 14 -15.92 2.82 0.44
C ARG A 14 -15.78 1.57 1.32
N ALA A 15 -15.25 0.49 0.76
CA ALA A 15 -15.22 -0.81 1.41
C ALA A 15 -13.89 -1.54 1.19
N PHE A 16 -13.47 -2.30 2.21
CA PHE A 16 -12.37 -3.24 2.08
C PHE A 16 -12.86 -4.54 1.45
N ARG A 17 -12.02 -5.14 0.60
CA ARG A 17 -12.22 -6.47 0.03
C ARG A 17 -10.94 -7.28 0.26
N SER A 18 -11.09 -8.51 0.71
CA SER A 18 -9.98 -9.45 0.91
C SER A 18 -10.14 -10.63 -0.04
N TYR A 19 -9.02 -11.13 -0.52
CA TYR A 19 -8.90 -12.24 -1.46
C TYR A 19 -7.93 -13.25 -0.88
N LEU A 20 -8.30 -14.52 -0.88
CA LEU A 20 -7.38 -15.62 -0.61
C LEU A 20 -6.67 -16.06 -1.90
N GLU A 21 -5.72 -16.99 -1.78
CA GLU A 21 -4.89 -17.44 -2.90
C GLU A 21 -5.71 -17.96 -4.09
N ASP A 22 -6.78 -18.71 -3.83
CA ASP A 22 -7.71 -19.24 -4.83
C ASP A 22 -8.55 -18.15 -5.52
N GLN A 23 -8.63 -16.95 -4.93
CA GLN A 23 -9.35 -15.79 -5.46
C GLN A 23 -8.41 -14.77 -6.13
N THR A 24 -7.16 -15.14 -6.40
CA THR A 24 -6.16 -14.23 -6.98
C THR A 24 -6.58 -13.67 -8.34
N GLN A 25 -7.28 -14.45 -9.17
CA GLN A 25 -7.78 -13.96 -10.46
C GLN A 25 -8.84 -12.86 -10.30
N ASP A 26 -9.69 -12.95 -9.27
CA ASP A 26 -10.67 -11.91 -8.96
C ASP A 26 -10.00 -10.63 -8.47
N LEU A 27 -8.94 -10.76 -7.66
CA LEU A 27 -8.12 -9.62 -7.25
C LEU A 27 -7.51 -8.91 -8.46
N ILE A 28 -6.89 -9.65 -9.37
CA ILE A 28 -6.25 -9.10 -10.58
C ILE A 28 -7.28 -8.40 -11.46
N SER A 29 -8.44 -9.04 -11.67
CA SER A 29 -9.55 -8.45 -12.42
C SER A 29 -10.05 -7.16 -11.78
N HIS A 30 -10.08 -7.09 -10.44
CA HIS A 30 -10.48 -5.88 -9.73
C HIS A 30 -9.44 -4.76 -9.86
N LEU A 31 -8.13 -5.09 -9.79
CA LEU A 31 -7.04 -4.14 -10.01
C LEU A 31 -7.10 -3.52 -11.41
N HIS A 32 -7.35 -4.35 -12.44
CA HIS A 32 -7.52 -3.88 -13.82
C HIS A 32 -8.73 -2.93 -14.00
N GLY A 33 -9.77 -3.08 -13.18
CA GLY A 33 -10.95 -2.22 -13.22
C GLY A 33 -10.78 -0.85 -12.53
N PHE A 34 -9.65 -0.57 -11.88
CA PHE A 34 -9.40 0.72 -11.25
C PHE A 34 -8.70 1.69 -12.19
N ASP A 35 -9.18 2.94 -12.20
CA ASP A 35 -8.55 4.01 -12.98
C ASP A 35 -7.16 4.39 -12.41
N LEU A 36 -6.96 4.16 -11.11
CA LEU A 36 -5.71 4.40 -10.39
C LEU A 36 -5.58 3.40 -9.24
N VAL A 37 -4.47 2.68 -9.19
CA VAL A 37 -4.07 1.85 -8.05
C VAL A 37 -3.10 2.64 -7.18
N ILE A 38 -3.34 2.65 -5.87
CA ILE A 38 -2.48 3.32 -4.89
C ILE A 38 -1.96 2.27 -3.93
N GLY A 39 -0.64 2.20 -3.77
CA GLY A 39 0.00 1.20 -2.94
C GLY A 39 1.30 1.69 -2.30
N PHE A 40 1.89 0.82 -1.49
CA PHE A 40 3.16 1.08 -0.82
C PHE A 40 4.17 0.00 -1.17
N ASN A 41 5.16 0.31 -2.01
CA ASN A 41 6.08 -0.64 -2.62
C ASN A 41 5.40 -1.69 -3.53
N VAL A 42 4.18 -1.38 -3.98
CA VAL A 42 3.31 -2.29 -4.74
C VAL A 42 3.94 -2.74 -6.06
N LYS A 43 4.64 -1.85 -6.76
CA LYS A 43 5.25 -2.16 -8.06
C LYS A 43 6.35 -3.20 -7.93
N ARG A 44 7.14 -3.11 -6.87
CA ARG A 44 8.33 -3.94 -6.64
C ARG A 44 8.10 -5.16 -5.76
N PHE A 45 6.91 -5.26 -5.17
CA PHE A 45 6.54 -6.36 -4.29
C PHE A 45 5.28 -7.05 -4.79
N ASP A 46 4.10 -6.47 -4.55
CA ASP A 46 2.82 -7.10 -4.82
C ASP A 46 2.65 -7.51 -6.29
N TYR A 47 2.97 -6.63 -7.23
CA TYR A 47 2.88 -6.94 -8.66
C TYR A 47 3.84 -8.06 -9.09
N HIS A 48 5.05 -8.13 -8.52
CA HIS A 48 5.99 -9.20 -8.80
C HIS A 48 5.50 -10.55 -8.25
N VAL A 49 4.82 -10.54 -7.10
CA VAL A 49 4.20 -11.75 -6.55
C VAL A 49 3.02 -12.18 -7.43
N LEU A 50 2.16 -11.24 -7.84
CA LEU A 50 0.99 -11.51 -8.67
C LEU A 50 1.33 -12.01 -10.09
N GLN A 51 2.50 -11.67 -10.63
CA GLN A 51 3.01 -12.23 -11.89
C GLN A 51 3.17 -13.76 -11.86
N GLY A 52 3.34 -14.35 -10.67
CA GLY A 52 3.33 -15.82 -10.52
C GLY A 52 1.97 -16.47 -10.76
N TYR A 53 0.90 -15.68 -10.79
CA TYR A 53 -0.49 -16.14 -10.90
C TYR A 53 -1.17 -15.71 -12.20
N SER A 54 -0.59 -14.82 -12.99
CA SER A 54 -1.20 -14.32 -14.22
C SER A 54 -0.15 -13.78 -15.20
N SER A 55 -0.46 -13.91 -16.49
CA SER A 55 0.30 -13.27 -17.57
C SER A 55 -0.05 -11.79 -17.78
N PHE A 56 -0.95 -11.23 -16.95
CA PHE A 56 -1.32 -9.83 -17.01
C PHE A 56 -0.11 -8.91 -16.76
N ASP A 57 0.06 -7.91 -17.62
CA ASP A 57 1.12 -6.93 -17.48
C ASP A 57 0.73 -5.82 -16.48
N PHE A 58 1.09 -6.01 -15.21
CA PHE A 58 0.83 -5.05 -14.14
C PHE A 58 1.51 -3.69 -14.35
N THR A 59 2.51 -3.57 -15.24
CA THR A 59 3.14 -2.28 -15.54
C THR A 59 2.22 -1.33 -16.30
N THR A 60 1.17 -1.86 -16.92
CA THR A 60 0.13 -1.08 -17.62
C THR A 60 -0.84 -0.39 -16.66
N LEU A 61 -0.91 -0.81 -15.40
CA LEU A 61 -1.78 -0.20 -14.40
C LEU A 61 -1.29 1.21 -14.04
N ASN A 62 -2.17 2.20 -14.19
CA ASN A 62 -1.92 3.53 -13.66
C ASN A 62 -1.75 3.45 -12.13
N THR A 63 -0.51 3.56 -11.65
CA THR A 63 -0.16 3.20 -10.26
C THR A 63 0.64 4.31 -9.59
N LEU A 64 0.12 4.81 -8.46
CA LEU A 64 0.87 5.59 -7.49
C LEU A 64 1.49 4.65 -6.45
N ASP A 65 2.82 4.51 -6.50
CA ASP A 65 3.58 3.82 -5.46
C ASP A 65 4.20 4.85 -4.50
N ILE A 66 3.66 4.94 -3.29
CA ILE A 66 4.07 5.95 -2.30
C ILE A 66 5.55 5.80 -1.94
N LEU A 67 6.04 4.57 -1.82
CA LEU A 67 7.44 4.34 -1.44
C LEU A 67 8.39 4.74 -2.57
N GLU A 68 8.01 4.48 -3.81
CA GLU A 68 8.75 4.92 -4.99
C GLU A 68 8.89 6.45 -5.01
N GLU A 69 7.81 7.20 -4.81
CA GLU A 69 7.87 8.67 -4.79
C GLU A 69 8.74 9.22 -3.68
N ILE A 70 8.63 8.66 -2.48
CA ILE A 70 9.44 9.05 -1.33
C ILE A 70 10.91 8.76 -1.60
N HIS A 71 11.22 7.58 -2.15
CA HIS A 71 12.57 7.21 -2.51
C HIS A 71 13.15 8.14 -3.59
N ASN A 72 12.35 8.52 -4.58
CA ASN A 72 12.77 9.47 -5.62
C ASN A 72 13.04 10.86 -5.05
N HIS A 73 12.32 11.28 -4.01
CA HIS A 73 12.52 12.57 -3.36
C HIS A 73 13.71 12.57 -2.36
N LEU A 74 13.85 11.52 -1.56
CA LEU A 74 14.81 11.46 -0.45
C LEU A 74 16.12 10.72 -0.78
N GLY A 75 16.14 9.87 -1.81
CA GLY A 75 17.25 8.97 -2.13
C GLY A 75 17.36 7.73 -1.24
N TYR A 76 16.43 7.52 -0.31
CA TYR A 76 16.35 6.32 0.54
C TYR A 76 14.90 5.99 0.90
N ARG A 77 14.69 4.75 1.36
CA ARG A 77 13.36 4.22 1.68
C ARG A 77 12.98 4.52 3.12
N LEU A 78 11.69 4.74 3.35
CA LEU A 78 11.06 4.81 4.66
C LEU A 78 10.05 3.66 4.80
N SER A 79 9.80 3.19 6.01
CA SER A 79 8.75 2.20 6.23
C SER A 79 7.36 2.85 6.23
N LEU A 80 6.33 2.07 5.90
CA LEU A 80 4.93 2.52 6.00
C LEU A 80 4.61 2.97 7.43
N ASP A 81 5.07 2.21 8.42
CA ASP A 81 4.86 2.50 9.84
C ASP A 81 5.49 3.86 10.25
N HIS A 82 6.72 4.13 9.82
CA HIS A 82 7.38 5.41 10.10
C HIS A 82 6.60 6.60 9.53
N LEU A 83 6.13 6.48 8.28
CA LEU A 83 5.35 7.54 7.64
C LEU A 83 3.98 7.73 8.28
N ALA A 84 3.29 6.62 8.62
CA ALA A 84 2.03 6.66 9.33
C ALA A 84 2.18 7.31 10.71
N GLN A 85 3.23 6.95 11.45
CA GLN A 85 3.50 7.52 12.77
C GLN A 85 3.79 9.01 12.67
N GLU A 86 4.66 9.41 11.75
CA GLU A 86 5.10 10.80 11.64
C GLU A 86 4.09 11.71 10.95
N THR A 87 3.25 11.19 10.05
CA THR A 87 2.26 11.99 9.32
C THR A 87 0.89 11.97 9.98
N LEU A 88 0.43 10.81 10.43
CA LEU A 88 -0.94 10.59 10.90
C LEU A 88 -1.04 10.42 12.43
N ASN A 89 0.10 10.36 13.14
CA ASN A 89 0.15 9.94 14.55
C ASN A 89 -0.47 8.56 14.78
N SER A 90 -0.36 7.66 13.79
CA SER A 90 -0.89 6.30 13.86
C SER A 90 0.23 5.29 13.68
N SER A 91 0.25 4.23 14.48
CA SER A 91 1.27 3.17 14.44
C SER A 91 0.66 1.86 13.94
N LYS A 92 1.47 1.00 13.34
CA LYS A 92 1.09 -0.41 13.14
C LYS A 92 1.03 -1.12 14.49
N THR A 93 0.03 -2.00 14.63
CA THR A 93 -0.16 -2.83 15.83
C THR A 93 0.58 -4.16 15.77
N ALA A 94 1.15 -4.54 14.62
CA ALA A 94 1.90 -5.79 14.43
C ALA A 94 3.02 -5.64 13.39
N ASP A 95 4.02 -6.51 13.45
CA ASP A 95 5.14 -6.58 12.49
C ASP A 95 4.96 -7.70 11.45
N GLY A 96 5.79 -7.68 10.40
CA GLY A 96 5.72 -8.70 9.34
C GLY A 96 6.09 -10.12 9.81
N LEU A 97 6.83 -10.25 10.93
CA LEU A 97 7.15 -11.56 11.51
C LEU A 97 5.91 -12.19 12.15
N GLN A 98 5.04 -11.38 12.75
CA GLN A 98 3.77 -11.82 13.28
C GLN A 98 2.82 -12.30 12.18
N ALA A 99 2.78 -11.61 11.04
CA ALA A 99 2.02 -12.05 9.87
C ALA A 99 2.45 -13.43 9.38
N LEU A 100 3.77 -13.68 9.31
CA LEU A 100 4.31 -15.01 8.96
C LEU A 100 3.93 -16.09 9.99
N ARG A 101 3.92 -15.76 11.29
CA ARG A 101 3.46 -16.70 12.33
C ARG A 101 1.99 -17.04 12.17
N TRP A 102 1.12 -16.05 11.93
CA TRP A 102 -0.31 -16.28 11.71
C TRP A 102 -0.57 -17.17 10.50
N TRP A 103 0.13 -16.94 9.38
CA TRP A 103 0.03 -17.80 8.21
C TRP A 103 0.41 -19.26 8.53
N LYS A 104 1.55 -19.50 9.20
CA LYS A 104 1.97 -20.85 9.63
C LYS A 104 0.98 -21.53 10.59
N GLN A 105 0.23 -20.74 11.35
CA GLN A 105 -0.77 -21.21 12.32
C GLN A 105 -2.18 -21.34 11.72
N GLY A 106 -2.38 -21.04 10.43
CA GLY A 106 -3.71 -21.01 9.81
C GLY A 106 -4.63 -19.89 10.32
N ARG A 107 -4.05 -18.87 10.98
CA ARG A 107 -4.76 -17.71 11.54
C ARG A 107 -5.02 -16.65 10.46
N ILE A 108 -5.89 -17.02 9.51
CA ILE A 108 -6.16 -16.24 8.30
C ILE A 108 -6.89 -14.93 8.62
N HIS A 109 -7.80 -14.93 9.61
CA HIS A 109 -8.53 -13.72 9.97
C HIS A 109 -7.59 -12.60 10.45
N GLU A 110 -6.65 -12.92 11.33
CA GLU A 110 -5.66 -11.97 11.84
C GLU A 110 -4.71 -11.47 10.75
N LEU A 111 -4.35 -12.35 9.81
CA LEU A 111 -3.56 -11.97 8.65
C LEU A 111 -4.32 -10.97 7.75
N ILE A 112 -5.61 -11.21 7.50
CA ILE A 112 -6.46 -10.29 6.73
C ILE A 112 -6.58 -8.95 7.44
N GLU A 113 -6.82 -8.94 8.76
CA GLU A 113 -6.92 -7.69 9.53
C GLU A 113 -5.60 -6.90 9.53
N TYR A 114 -4.47 -7.60 9.58
CA TYR A 114 -3.16 -7.00 9.40
C TYR A 114 -3.00 -6.34 8.03
N CYS A 115 -3.32 -7.05 6.95
CA CYS A 115 -3.25 -6.50 5.59
C CYS A 115 -4.24 -5.34 5.40
N LYS A 116 -5.45 -5.40 5.99
CA LYS A 116 -6.41 -4.28 6.00
C LYS A 116 -5.83 -3.05 6.69
N MET A 117 -5.10 -3.21 7.80
CA MET A 117 -4.45 -2.09 8.47
C MET A 117 -3.43 -1.41 7.55
N ASP A 118 -2.60 -2.19 6.84
CA ASP A 118 -1.62 -1.64 5.89
C ASP A 118 -2.29 -0.88 4.74
N VAL A 119 -3.38 -1.42 4.18
CA VAL A 119 -4.17 -0.73 3.16
C VAL A 119 -4.81 0.54 3.71
N LYS A 120 -5.34 0.50 4.94
CA LYS A 120 -5.91 1.67 5.61
C LYS A 120 -4.88 2.78 5.79
N LEU A 121 -3.69 2.46 6.31
CA LEU A 121 -2.61 3.43 6.49
C LEU A 121 -2.15 4.02 5.16
N THR A 122 -2.04 3.19 4.12
CA THR A 122 -1.69 3.63 2.77
C THR A 122 -2.73 4.62 2.21
N ARG A 123 -4.03 4.29 2.35
CA ARG A 123 -5.13 5.20 1.99
C ARG A 123 -5.06 6.51 2.76
N ASP A 124 -4.91 6.45 4.08
CA ASP A 124 -4.92 7.63 4.94
C ASP A 124 -3.71 8.54 4.66
N LEU A 125 -2.54 7.96 4.35
CA LEU A 125 -1.37 8.71 3.88
C LEU A 125 -1.66 9.40 2.55
N PHE A 126 -2.21 8.68 1.58
CA PHE A 126 -2.60 9.26 0.30
C PHE A 126 -3.57 10.42 0.46
N GLU A 127 -4.62 10.24 1.26
CA GLU A 127 -5.61 11.29 1.52
C GLU A 127 -4.97 12.51 2.19
N PHE A 128 -4.09 12.31 3.17
CA PHE A 128 -3.34 13.40 3.80
C PHE A 128 -2.47 14.13 2.78
N GLY A 129 -1.64 13.41 2.01
CA GLY A 129 -0.75 14.01 1.04
C GLY A 129 -1.49 14.75 -0.08
N ARG A 130 -2.64 14.22 -0.52
CA ARG A 130 -3.52 14.89 -1.49
C ARG A 130 -4.11 16.18 -0.93
N GLN A 131 -4.55 16.18 0.33
CA GLN A 131 -5.19 17.36 0.95
C GLN A 131 -4.18 18.42 1.40
N LYS A 132 -2.99 18.01 1.86
CA LYS A 132 -2.00 18.89 2.50
C LYS A 132 -0.81 19.21 1.60
N GLY A 133 -0.58 18.44 0.54
CA GLY A 133 0.55 18.61 -0.38
C GLY A 133 1.90 18.16 0.19
N TYR A 134 1.91 17.44 1.31
CA TYR A 134 3.13 16.87 1.88
C TYR A 134 2.85 15.64 2.75
N LEU A 135 3.89 14.82 2.98
CA LEU A 135 3.98 13.87 4.09
C LEU A 135 5.01 14.35 5.11
N ILE A 136 5.08 13.70 6.27
CA ILE A 136 6.07 14.01 7.31
C ILE A 136 6.92 12.78 7.60
N PHE A 137 8.22 12.99 7.76
CA PHE A 137 9.12 11.99 8.30
C PHE A 137 10.05 12.61 9.33
N ARG A 138 10.58 11.77 10.22
CA ARG A 138 11.66 12.14 11.13
C ARG A 138 13.01 11.78 10.55
N ASN A 139 13.92 12.75 10.47
CA ASN A 139 15.28 12.55 9.98
C ASN A 139 16.23 12.00 11.07
N ARG A 140 17.48 11.72 10.70
CA ARG A 140 18.51 11.22 11.63
C ARG A 140 18.76 12.13 12.84
N ASN A 141 18.51 13.43 12.70
CA ASN A 141 18.68 14.43 13.76
C ASN A 141 17.41 14.62 14.60
N GLN A 142 16.47 13.67 14.57
CA GLN A 142 15.18 13.71 15.27
C GLN A 142 14.27 14.90 14.89
N LYS A 143 14.56 15.59 13.77
CA LYS A 143 13.72 16.68 13.27
C LYS A 143 12.62 16.12 12.36
N ARG A 144 11.40 16.61 12.53
CA ARG A 144 10.28 16.34 11.62
C ARG A 144 10.41 17.24 10.40
N ILE A 145 10.44 16.63 9.22
CA ILE A 145 10.64 17.28 7.93
C ILE A 145 9.47 16.93 7.02
N ARG A 146 9.05 17.90 6.20
CA ARG A 146 8.00 17.69 5.20
C ARG A 146 8.59 17.16 3.90
N ILE A 147 7.96 16.14 3.34
CA ILE A 147 8.21 15.61 2.00
C ILE A 147 7.10 16.18 1.11
N PRO A 148 7.36 17.17 0.24
CA PRO A 148 6.34 17.66 -0.67
C PRO A 148 5.85 16.54 -1.60
N VAL A 149 4.54 16.46 -1.80
CA VAL A 149 3.91 15.53 -2.74
C VAL A 149 2.87 16.28 -3.57
N ASN A 150 2.70 15.87 -4.82
CA ASN A 150 1.65 16.39 -5.69
C ASN A 150 0.69 15.27 -6.09
N TRP A 151 -0.35 15.05 -5.30
CA TRP A 151 -1.33 13.98 -5.51
C TRP A 151 -2.71 14.49 -5.93
N GLN A 152 -2.73 15.62 -6.66
CA GLN A 152 -3.96 16.16 -7.23
C GLN A 152 -4.50 15.22 -8.33
N THR A 153 -5.82 15.18 -8.46
CA THR A 153 -6.54 14.21 -9.32
C THR A 153 -6.16 14.35 -10.79
N GLU A 154 -5.96 15.58 -11.25
CA GLU A 154 -5.56 15.96 -12.61
C GLU A 154 -4.19 15.39 -13.02
N ARG A 155 -3.35 15.05 -12.04
CA ARG A 155 -2.07 14.39 -12.30
C ARG A 155 -2.25 12.97 -12.83
N PHE A 156 -3.30 12.28 -12.37
CA PHE A 156 -3.49 10.85 -12.60
C PHE A 156 -4.50 10.56 -13.72
N PHE A 157 -5.38 11.51 -14.01
CA PHE A 157 -6.41 11.40 -15.03
C PHE A 157 -6.24 12.54 -16.02
N LYS A 158 -5.77 12.22 -17.23
CA LYS A 158 -5.69 13.12 -18.38
C LYS A 158 -6.93 12.97 -19.24
#